data_AF-L1J778-F1
#
_entry.id   AF-L1J778-F1
#
_cell.length_a   1.000
_cell.length_b   1.000
_cell.length_c   1.000
_cell.angle_alpha   90.00
_cell.angle_beta   90.00
_cell.angle_gamma   90.00
#
_symmetry.space_group_name_H-M   'P 1'
#
loop_
_entity.id
_entity.type
_entity.pdbx_description
1 polymer ?
#
loop_
_entity_poly.entity_id
_entity_poly.type
_entity_poly.pdbx_seq_one_letter_code
_entity_poly.pdbx_strand_id
1 'polypeptide(L)'
;MAGVQGREVGEVEVHAIPCKTSYTGAAKVSSFFKYDVNEPVKEGANKEELIASFRGRTLRGACMELPSGYSGEGASSVGSIDTDDDIEGSLEVEGSFPKLTYWNHDLPASSADEIPRVMEWTSLSAVLHSARP
;
A
#
# COMPACT_ATOMS: atom_id res chain seq x y z
N MET A 1 -5.62 18.47 -30.76
CA MET A 1 -4.69 18.26 -29.62
C MET A 1 -5.47 18.56 -28.35
N ALA A 2 -6.15 17.56 -27.79
CA ALA A 2 -6.85 17.72 -26.52
C ALA A 2 -5.82 17.58 -25.41
N GLY A 3 -5.64 18.65 -24.62
CA GLY A 3 -4.74 18.65 -23.49
C GLY A 3 -5.25 17.64 -22.45
N VAL A 4 -4.37 16.72 -22.06
CA VAL A 4 -4.57 15.89 -20.87
C VAL A 4 -4.46 16.85 -19.68
N GLN A 5 -5.60 17.36 -19.22
CA GLN A 5 -5.68 18.04 -17.94
C GLN A 5 -5.36 16.99 -16.87
N GLY A 6 -4.13 17.04 -16.35
CA GLY A 6 -3.74 16.26 -15.18
C GLY A 6 -4.70 16.58 -14.05
N ARG A 7 -5.57 15.62 -13.73
CA ARG A 7 -6.43 15.68 -12.55
C ARG A 7 -5.53 15.55 -11.34
N GLU A 8 -5.65 16.46 -10.37
CA GLU A 8 -4.96 16.30 -9.08
C GLU A 8 -5.50 15.04 -8.41
N VAL A 9 -4.62 14.05 -8.28
CA VAL A 9 -4.89 12.79 -7.61
C VAL A 9 -4.76 13.03 -6.12
N GLY A 10 -5.84 12.78 -5.36
CA GLY A 10 -5.84 12.95 -3.92
C GLY A 10 -4.95 11.92 -3.20
N GLU A 11 -4.43 12.30 -2.04
CA GLU A 11 -3.74 11.36 -1.14
C GLU A 11 -4.76 10.39 -0.54
N VAL A 12 -4.45 9.09 -0.58
CA VAL A 12 -5.31 8.02 -0.06
C VAL A 12 -4.63 7.23 1.06
N GLU A 13 -5.39 6.83 2.06
CA GLU A 13 -4.91 5.96 3.13
C GLU A 13 -5.02 4.49 2.70
N VAL A 14 -3.91 3.76 2.78
CA VAL A 14 -3.85 2.34 2.38
C VAL A 14 -3.50 1.45 3.57
N HIS A 15 -4.29 0.39 3.74
CA HIS A 15 -4.07 -0.65 4.73
C HIS A 15 -3.89 -2.02 4.07
N ALA A 16 -2.73 -2.63 4.26
CA ALA A 16 -2.46 -4.01 3.85
C ALA A 16 -2.83 -4.96 4.99
N ILE A 17 -4.02 -5.57 4.91
CA ILE A 17 -4.54 -6.49 5.93
C ILE A 17 -4.16 -7.95 5.64
N PRO A 18 -3.92 -8.78 6.67
CA PRO A 18 -3.43 -10.16 6.50
C PRO A 18 -4.59 -11.14 6.19
N CYS A 19 -5.54 -10.73 5.36
CA CYS A 19 -6.67 -11.57 4.98
C CYS A 19 -7.25 -11.18 3.62
N LYS A 20 -7.86 -12.15 2.94
CA LYS A 20 -8.58 -11.93 1.69
C LYS A 20 -10.02 -11.54 1.96
N THR A 21 -10.49 -10.48 1.30
CA THR A 21 -11.90 -10.11 1.23
C THR A 21 -12.49 -10.55 -0.11
N SER A 22 -13.65 -11.19 -0.10
CA SER A 22 -14.33 -11.60 -1.34
C SER A 22 -15.09 -10.48 -2.03
N TYR A 23 -15.31 -9.36 -1.33
CA TYR A 23 -15.99 -8.18 -1.86
C TYR A 23 -14.97 -7.12 -2.27
N THR A 24 -15.16 -6.58 -3.47
CA THR A 24 -14.41 -5.44 -4.01
C THR A 24 -15.39 -4.30 -4.24
N GLY A 25 -15.19 -3.17 -3.58
CA GLY A 25 -16.08 -2.02 -3.67
C GLY A 25 -15.99 -1.12 -2.44
N ALA A 26 -16.91 -0.17 -2.34
CA ALA A 26 -16.94 0.79 -1.25
C ALA A 26 -17.17 0.12 0.11
N ALA A 27 -16.39 0.52 1.11
CA ALA A 27 -16.51 0.07 2.50
C ALA A 27 -16.41 1.25 3.47
N LYS A 28 -17.12 1.18 4.59
CA LYS A 28 -17.10 2.23 5.63
C LYS A 28 -15.87 2.10 6.55
N VAL A 29 -14.67 2.13 5.96
CA VAL A 29 -13.40 1.88 6.67
C VAL A 29 -13.25 2.84 7.85
N SER A 30 -13.41 4.15 7.64
CA SER A 30 -13.28 5.16 8.69
C SER A 30 -14.27 5.00 9.86
N SER A 31 -15.41 4.32 9.66
CA SER A 31 -16.41 4.10 10.71
C SER A 31 -16.11 2.86 11.56
N PHE A 32 -15.50 1.82 10.98
CA PHE A 32 -15.36 0.51 11.64
C PHE A 32 -13.92 0.07 11.88
N PHE A 33 -13.00 0.44 10.99
CA PHE A 33 -11.59 0.10 11.13
C PHE A 33 -10.89 1.22 11.91
N LYS A 34 -10.84 1.05 13.22
CA LYS A 34 -10.15 1.94 14.15
C LYS A 34 -8.90 1.24 14.67
N TYR A 35 -7.86 2.02 14.89
CA TYR A 35 -6.62 1.55 15.46
C TYR A 35 -6.13 2.52 16.54
N ASP A 36 -5.47 1.95 17.52
CA ASP A 36 -4.80 2.66 18.59
C ASP A 36 -3.29 2.65 18.35
N VAL A 37 -2.63 3.73 18.73
CA VAL A 37 -1.16 3.85 18.69
C VAL A 37 -0.64 3.44 20.06
N ASN A 38 0.11 2.34 20.11
CA ASN A 38 0.81 1.90 21.31
C ASN A 38 2.26 2.37 21.28
N GLU A 39 2.70 2.89 22.42
CA GLU A 39 4.10 3.21 22.64
C GLU A 39 4.95 1.92 22.59
N PRO A 40 6.15 1.98 21.98
CA PRO A 40 6.97 0.80 21.78
C PRO A 40 7.33 0.13 23.11
N VAL A 41 7.01 -1.16 23.23
CA VAL A 41 7.26 -1.99 24.43
C VAL A 41 8.76 -2.20 24.70
N LYS A 42 9.63 -1.88 23.73
CA LYS A 42 11.08 -2.04 23.84
C LYS A 42 11.82 -0.77 23.41
N GLU A 43 12.68 -0.30 24.31
CA GLU A 43 13.65 0.77 24.06
C GLU A 43 14.56 0.37 22.88
N GLY A 44 14.44 1.07 21.75
CA GLY A 44 15.20 0.81 20.52
C GLY A 44 14.38 0.33 19.31
N ALA A 45 13.08 0.05 19.45
CA ALA A 45 12.19 -0.18 18.31
C ALA A 45 11.59 1.17 17.83
N ASN A 46 12.17 1.76 16.80
CA ASN A 46 11.82 3.09 16.27
C ASN A 46 10.44 3.20 15.58
N LYS A 47 9.51 2.27 15.78
CA LYS A 47 8.20 2.34 15.13
C LYS A 47 7.09 2.16 16.15
N GLU A 48 6.24 3.17 16.24
CA GLU A 48 4.96 3.13 16.92
C GLU A 48 4.20 1.89 16.44
N GLU A 49 3.78 1.06 17.39
CA GLU A 49 3.01 -0.13 17.07
C GLU A 49 1.54 0.25 17.00
N LEU A 50 0.87 -0.13 15.91
CA LEU A 50 -0.56 0.09 15.77
C LEU A 50 -1.29 -1.19 16.17
N ILE A 51 -2.38 -1.06 16.94
CA ILE A 51 -3.25 -2.19 17.27
C ILE A 51 -4.65 -1.90 16.74
N ALA A 52 -5.21 -2.86 16.01
CA ALA A 52 -6.58 -2.81 15.51
C ALA A 52 -7.28 -4.14 15.76
N SER A 53 -8.58 -4.18 15.51
CA SER A 53 -9.32 -5.43 15.40
C SER A 53 -10.04 -5.51 14.07
N PHE A 54 -10.01 -6.69 13.46
CA PHE A 54 -10.76 -6.97 12.24
C PHE A 54 -11.46 -8.32 12.36
N ARG A 55 -12.80 -8.31 12.27
CA ARG A 55 -13.64 -9.51 12.42
C ARG A 55 -13.35 -10.30 13.72
N GLY A 56 -13.09 -9.59 14.81
CA GLY A 56 -12.81 -10.19 16.12
C GLY A 56 -11.41 -10.77 16.28
N ARG A 57 -10.49 -10.52 15.33
CA ARG A 57 -9.06 -10.88 15.45
C ARG A 57 -8.23 -9.64 15.69
N THR A 58 -7.20 -9.77 16.52
CA THR A 58 -6.26 -8.70 16.79
C THR A 58 -5.29 -8.56 15.63
N LEU A 59 -5.15 -7.33 15.16
CA LEU A 59 -4.15 -6.96 14.18
C LEU A 59 -3.10 -6.09 14.86
N ARG A 60 -1.83 -6.38 14.57
CA ARG A 60 -0.70 -5.55 14.98
C ARG A 60 -0.03 -5.04 13.73
N GLY A 61 0.12 -3.73 13.63
CA GLY A 61 0.55 -3.07 12.42
C GLY A 61 1.65 -2.04 12.66
N ALA A 62 2.24 -1.60 11.56
CA ALA A 62 3.23 -0.55 11.54
C ALA A 62 3.00 0.34 10.32
N CYS A 63 3.20 1.65 10.50
CA CYS A 63 3.25 2.57 9.38
C CYS A 63 4.60 2.41 8.67
N MET A 64 4.54 2.27 7.34
CA MET A 64 5.71 2.09 6.49
C MET A 64 5.69 3.15 5.40
N GLU A 65 6.69 4.03 5.45
CA GLU A 65 6.96 4.95 4.34
C GLU A 65 7.50 4.17 3.15
N LEU A 66 7.12 4.60 1.95
CA LEU A 66 7.69 4.06 0.74
C LEU A 66 9.16 4.49 0.60
N PRO A 67 10.00 3.67 -0.05
CA PRO A 67 11.38 4.01 -0.34
C PRO A 67 11.51 5.35 -1.08
N SER A 68 12.56 6.11 -0.78
CA SER A 68 12.77 7.43 -1.39
C SER A 68 12.75 7.37 -2.91
N GLY A 69 11.97 8.24 -3.54
CA GLY A 69 11.80 8.27 -5.00
C GLY A 69 10.69 7.34 -5.53
N TYR A 70 9.98 6.63 -4.65
CA TYR A 70 8.81 5.83 -5.01
C TYR A 70 7.52 6.45 -4.45
N SER A 71 6.45 6.35 -5.22
CA SER A 71 5.08 6.66 -4.80
C SER A 71 4.17 5.49 -5.13
N GLY A 72 3.19 5.24 -4.25
CA GLY A 72 2.15 4.27 -4.51
C GLY A 72 1.00 4.95 -5.25
N GLU A 73 0.45 4.28 -6.26
CA GLU A 73 -0.68 4.77 -7.04
C GLU A 73 -1.76 3.70 -7.12
N GLY A 74 -2.99 4.07 -6.74
CA GLY A 74 -4.18 3.28 -7.01
C GLY A 74 -4.71 3.67 -8.38
N ALA A 75 -4.80 2.71 -9.31
CA ALA A 75 -5.28 2.95 -10.66
C ALA A 75 -6.38 1.95 -11.03
N SER A 76 -7.33 2.39 -11.86
CA SER A 76 -8.37 1.56 -12.45
C SER A 76 -8.21 1.49 -13.96
N SER A 77 -8.54 0.34 -14.55
CA SER A 77 -8.53 0.17 -16.00
C SER A 77 -9.79 0.77 -16.61
N VAL A 78 -9.61 1.63 -17.60
CA VAL A 78 -10.69 2.24 -18.38
C VAL A 78 -10.56 1.76 -19.83
N GLY A 79 -11.55 0.98 -20.28
CA GLY A 79 -11.61 0.35 -21.61
C GLY A 79 -12.01 -1.13 -21.54
N SER A 80 -12.62 -1.66 -22.61
CA SER A 80 -12.92 -3.08 -22.76
C SER A 80 -11.69 -3.82 -23.27
N ILE A 81 -11.13 -4.73 -22.46
CA ILE A 81 -10.09 -5.68 -22.89
C ILE A 81 -10.77 -6.82 -23.65
N ASP A 82 -11.40 -6.51 -24.78
CA ASP A 82 -12.00 -7.52 -25.66
C ASP A 82 -12.08 -6.94 -27.07
N THR A 83 -11.04 -7.16 -27.88
CA THR A 83 -11.12 -7.72 -29.24
C THR A 83 -9.75 -7.72 -29.92
N ASP A 84 -9.55 -8.73 -30.76
CA ASP A 84 -8.32 -9.29 -31.33
C ASP A 84 -7.34 -8.36 -32.08
N ASP A 85 -7.42 -7.02 -32.05
CA ASP A 85 -6.48 -6.21 -32.86
C ASP A 85 -6.04 -4.83 -32.32
N ASP A 86 -6.55 -4.30 -31.20
CA ASP A 86 -6.03 -3.03 -30.64
C ASP A 86 -6.12 -2.99 -29.11
N ILE A 87 -4.98 -2.87 -28.43
CA ILE A 87 -4.91 -2.67 -26.97
C ILE A 87 -5.24 -1.20 -26.67
N GLU A 88 -6.51 -0.84 -26.68
CA GLU A 88 -7.01 0.49 -26.23
C GLU A 88 -7.37 0.46 -24.73
N GLY A 89 -6.56 -0.20 -23.91
CA GLY A 89 -6.67 -0.19 -22.45
C GLY A 89 -5.89 0.99 -21.86
N SER A 90 -6.57 1.92 -21.22
CA SER A 90 -5.92 2.99 -20.44
C SER A 90 -6.01 2.71 -18.94
N LEU A 91 -4.99 3.12 -18.18
CA LEU A 91 -5.02 3.11 -16.73
C LEU A 91 -5.23 4.56 -16.26
N GLU A 92 -6.25 4.76 -15.45
CA GLU A 92 -6.50 6.05 -14.81
C GLU A 92 -6.10 5.98 -13.35
N VAL A 93 -5.26 6.92 -12.91
CA VAL A 93 -4.83 7.02 -11.51
C VAL A 93 -5.93 7.69 -10.70
N GLU A 94 -6.41 6.98 -9.67
CA GLU A 94 -7.50 7.40 -8.79
C GLU A 94 -7.00 7.97 -7.46
N GLY A 95 -5.84 7.51 -6.98
CA GLY A 95 -5.28 7.93 -5.69
C GLY A 95 -3.76 7.72 -5.65
N SER A 96 -3.07 8.54 -4.85
CA SER A 96 -1.64 8.35 -4.57
C SER A 96 -1.40 8.22 -3.07
N PHE A 97 -0.37 7.49 -2.67
CA PHE A 97 -0.03 7.31 -1.26
C PHE A 97 1.50 7.25 -1.07
N PRO A 98 2.06 8.08 -0.17
CA PRO A 98 3.49 8.06 0.15
C PRO A 98 3.85 6.99 1.19
N LYS A 99 2.85 6.47 1.91
CA LYS A 99 3.00 5.51 2.99
C LYS A 99 1.86 4.51 2.98
N LEU A 100 2.11 3.33 3.53
CA LEU A 100 1.09 2.30 3.73
C LEU A 100 1.14 1.80 5.18
N THR A 101 0.00 1.35 5.69
CA THR A 101 -0.05 0.67 6.97
C THR A 101 -0.11 -0.83 6.76
N TYR A 102 0.92 -1.54 7.21
CA TYR A 102 0.99 -2.99 7.13
C TYR A 102 0.47 -3.62 8.42
N TRP A 103 -0.35 -4.66 8.32
CA TRP A 103 -0.96 -5.37 9.44
C TRP A 103 -0.64 -6.86 9.42
N ASN A 104 -0.32 -7.41 10.59
CA ASN A 104 -0.16 -8.83 10.86
C ASN A 104 -1.20 -9.35 11.86
N HIS A 105 -1.44 -10.66 11.86
CA HIS A 105 -2.25 -11.32 12.89
C HIS A 105 -1.42 -11.52 14.16
N ASP A 106 -1.86 -10.97 15.29
CA ASP A 106 -1.35 -11.15 16.66
C ASP A 106 0.15 -10.83 16.92
N LEU A 107 0.98 -10.80 15.88
CA LEU A 107 2.41 -10.59 15.91
C LEU A 107 2.77 -9.20 15.36
N PRO A 108 3.75 -8.51 15.95
CA PRO A 108 4.26 -7.26 15.38
C PRO A 108 4.75 -7.44 13.94
N ALA A 109 4.71 -6.36 13.16
CA ALA A 109 5.38 -6.31 11.87
C ALA A 109 6.89 -6.54 12.04
N SER A 110 7.47 -7.38 11.19
CA SER A 110 8.87 -7.79 11.20
C SER A 110 9.51 -7.53 9.83
N SER A 111 10.83 -7.32 9.79
CA SER A 111 11.56 -7.20 8.52
C SER A 111 11.50 -8.47 7.67
N ALA A 112 11.18 -9.61 8.27
CA ALA A 112 10.99 -10.88 7.55
C ALA A 112 9.62 -10.99 6.85
N ASP A 113 8.73 -10.00 6.98
CA ASP A 113 7.42 -10.04 6.32
C ASP A 113 7.51 -9.69 4.83
N GLU A 114 6.47 -9.99 4.07
CA GLU A 114 6.48 -9.81 2.60
C GLU A 114 6.61 -8.34 2.20
N ILE A 115 5.80 -7.46 2.77
CA ILE A 115 5.78 -6.04 2.40
C ILE A 115 7.11 -5.35 2.74
N PRO A 116 7.68 -5.47 3.96
CA PRO A 116 9.02 -4.98 4.26
C PRO A 116 10.10 -5.48 3.29
N ARG A 117 10.10 -6.78 2.96
CA ARG A 117 11.06 -7.35 2.00
C ARG A 117 10.90 -6.78 0.59
N VAL A 118 9.67 -6.50 0.14
CA VAL A 118 9.43 -5.83 -1.14
C VAL A 118 9.99 -4.41 -1.14
N MET A 119 9.88 -3.69 -0.02
CA MET A 119 10.48 -2.36 0.10
C MET A 119 12.01 -2.44 -0.01
N GLU A 120 12.64 -3.41 0.64
CA GLU A 120 14.10 -3.64 0.52
C GLU A 120 14.51 -4.00 -0.92
N TRP A 121 13.68 -4.78 -1.62
CA TRP A 121 13.90 -5.14 -3.02
C TRP A 121 14.00 -3.93 -3.95
N THR A 122 13.27 -2.84 -3.70
CA THR A 122 13.38 -1.63 -4.53
C THR A 122 14.81 -1.08 -4.54
N SER A 123 15.47 -1.06 -3.38
CA SER A 123 16.84 -0.58 -3.26
C SER A 123 17.83 -1.54 -3.92
N LEU A 124 17.61 -2.85 -3.78
CA LEU A 124 18.45 -3.87 -4.41
C LEU A 124 18.34 -3.84 -5.94
N SER A 125 17.11 -3.75 -6.46
CA SER A 125 16.86 -3.72 -7.91
C SER A 125 17.45 -2.47 -8.56
N ALA A 126 17.39 -1.31 -7.89
CA ALA A 126 18.05 -0.09 -8.35
C ALA A 126 19.56 -0.28 -8.55
N VAL A 127 20.24 -1.00 -7.64
CA VAL A 127 21.67 -1.30 -7.77
C VAL A 127 21.92 -2.30 -8.89
N LEU A 128 21.14 -3.38 -8.96
CA LEU A 128 21.29 -4.42 -9.99
C LEU A 128 21.11 -3.89 -11.41
N HIS A 129 20.18 -2.94 -11.60
CA HIS A 129 19.91 -2.32 -12.90
C HIS A 129 20.65 -1.01 -13.11
N SER A 130 21.48 -0.58 -12.16
CA SER A 130 22.35 0.58 -12.38
C SER A 130 23.29 0.27 -13.56
N ALA A 131 23.35 1.20 -14.52
CA ALA A 131 24.23 1.04 -15.68
C ALA A 131 25.67 0.85 -15.19
N ARG A 132 26.36 -0.14 -15.78
CA ARG A 132 27.77 -0.40 -15.47
C ARG A 132 28.57 0.88 -15.77
N PRO A 133 29.48 1.31 -14.87
CA PRO A 133 30.32 2.48 -15.10
C PRO A 133 31.21 2.32 -16.34
#